data_AF-A0A562RJR6-F1
#
_entry.id   AF-A0A562RJR6-F1
#
_cell.length_a   1.000
_cell.length_b   1.000
_cell.length_c   1.000
_cell.angle_alpha   90.00
_cell.angle_beta   90.00
_cell.angle_gamma   90.00
#
_symmetry.space_group_name_H-M   'P 1'
#
loop_
_entity.id
_entity.type
_entity.pdbx_description
1 polymer ?
#
loop_
_entity_poly.entity_id
_entity_poly.type
_entity_poly.pdbx_seq_one_letter_code
_entity_poly.pdbx_strand_id
1 'polypeptide(L)'
;MEPKLPLPLKVPADVRRWVIDQAGKRRMPVGTYVLELLRRGIVDETIEQTVRRAGAAFSSDATARELLRQTLIVRFQQEALLRGDSHDGAIAAALRRAEDELITLSVREE
;
A
#
# COMPACT_ATOMS: atom_id res chain seq x y z
N MET A 1 -6.65 28.07 11.97
CA MET A 1 -6.24 27.08 12.98
C MET A 1 -6.47 25.71 12.38
N GLU A 2 -5.40 25.01 11.99
CA GLU A 2 -5.52 23.62 11.54
C GLU A 2 -5.76 22.71 12.76
N PRO A 3 -6.63 21.69 12.63
CA PRO A 3 -7.02 20.88 13.78
C PRO A 3 -5.84 20.07 14.31
N LYS A 4 -5.47 20.32 15.57
CA LYS A 4 -4.63 19.43 16.39
C LYS A 4 -5.31 18.07 16.40
N LEU A 5 -4.73 17.04 15.80
CA LEU A 5 -5.20 15.66 15.96
C LEU A 5 -4.88 15.18 17.38
N PRO A 6 -5.86 15.06 18.29
CA PRO A 6 -5.64 14.71 19.68
C PRO A 6 -6.31 13.36 19.93
N LEU A 7 -5.91 12.32 19.21
CA LEU A 7 -6.45 10.99 19.45
C LEU A 7 -5.49 10.26 20.39
N PRO A 8 -5.84 10.06 21.68
CA PRO A 8 -5.10 9.16 22.54
C PRO A 8 -5.30 7.74 22.01
N LEU A 9 -4.41 7.32 21.11
CA LEU A 9 -4.38 5.96 20.59
C LEU A 9 -4.03 5.01 21.74
N LYS A 10 -4.96 4.11 22.08
CA LYS A 10 -4.67 2.97 22.95
C LYS A 10 -3.91 1.94 22.12
N VAL A 11 -2.59 2.02 22.17
CA VAL A 11 -1.68 1.12 21.45
C VAL A 11 -1.02 0.17 22.46
N PRO A 12 -0.92 -1.14 22.16
CA PRO A 12 -0.14 -2.08 22.97
C PRO A 12 1.28 -1.58 23.27
N ALA A 13 1.80 -1.93 24.46
CA ALA A 13 3.06 -1.38 24.97
C ALA A 13 4.29 -1.78 24.13
N ASP A 14 4.28 -2.99 23.59
CA ASP A 14 5.26 -3.52 22.65
C ASP A 14 5.27 -2.74 21.33
N VAL A 15 4.09 -2.48 20.75
CA VAL A 15 3.94 -1.69 19.53
C VAL A 15 4.39 -0.24 19.77
N ARG A 16 3.99 0.37 20.90
CA ARG A 16 4.45 1.71 21.29
C ARG A 16 5.97 1.78 21.38
N ARG A 17 6.61 0.80 22.01
CA ARG A 17 8.08 0.73 22.13
C ARG A 17 8.74 0.61 20.75
N TRP A 18 8.18 -0.22 19.88
CA TRP A 18 8.64 -0.37 18.51
C TRP A 18 8.54 0.95 17.73
N VAL A 19 7.40 1.66 17.80
CA VAL A 19 7.19 2.94 17.11
C VAL A 19 8.22 3.98 17.56
N ILE A 20 8.51 4.05 18.87
CA ILE A 20 9.51 4.99 19.43
C ILE A 20 10.91 4.68 18.89
N ASP A 21 11.32 3.42 18.90
CA ASP A 21 12.62 2.97 18.35
C ASP A 21 12.75 3.32 16.86
N GLN A 22 11.72 3.03 16.08
CA GLN A 22 11.70 3.30 14.64
C GLN A 22 11.71 4.79 14.30
N ALA A 23 11.01 5.62 15.07
CA ALA A 23 11.05 7.07 14.94
C ALA A 23 12.45 7.61 15.28
N GLY A 24 13.09 7.06 16.34
CA GLY A 24 14.45 7.39 16.72
C GLY A 24 15.48 7.09 15.63
N LYS A 25 15.41 5.89 15.02
CA LYS A 25 16.28 5.48 13.90
C LYS A 25 16.18 6.41 12.69
N ARG A 26 15.00 7.01 12.46
CA ARG A 26 14.72 7.92 11.35
C ARG A 26 14.90 9.40 11.72
N ARG A 27 15.33 9.70 12.95
CA ARG A 27 15.50 11.07 13.48
C ARG A 27 14.24 11.92 13.32
N MET A 28 13.07 11.34 13.58
CA MET A 28 11.78 12.03 13.41
C MET A 28 10.96 12.02 14.71
N PRO A 29 10.07 13.01 14.92
CA PRO A 29 9.15 13.00 16.05
C PRO A 29 8.21 11.78 15.99
N VAL A 30 7.96 11.17 17.15
CA VAL A 30 7.06 9.99 17.26
C VAL A 30 5.68 10.27 16.67
N GLY A 31 5.11 11.44 16.94
CA GLY A 31 3.80 11.83 16.38
C GLY A 31 3.80 11.89 14.84
N THR A 32 4.86 12.44 14.25
CA THR A 32 5.04 12.46 12.79
C THR A 32 5.14 11.06 12.22
N TYR A 33 5.89 10.18 12.87
CA TYR A 33 6.04 8.79 12.43
C TYR A 33 4.72 8.03 12.50
N VAL A 34 3.93 8.23 13.56
CA VAL A 34 2.59 7.66 13.70
C VAL A 34 1.67 8.13 12.57
N LEU A 35 1.67 9.43 12.25
CA LEU A 35 0.88 9.95 11.13
C LEU A 35 1.32 9.34 9.79
N GLU A 36 2.61 9.12 9.59
CA GLU A 36 3.11 8.47 8.40
C GLU A 36 2.67 7.00 8.31
N LEU A 37 2.72 6.26 9.41
CA LEU A 37 2.21 4.89 9.48
C LEU A 37 0.70 4.83 9.20
N LEU A 38 -0.09 5.75 9.77
CA LEU A 38 -1.53 5.84 9.51
C LEU A 38 -1.80 6.16 8.03
N ARG A 39 -1.09 7.12 7.46
CA ARG A 39 -1.22 7.47 6.03
C ARG A 39 -0.91 6.26 5.14
N ARG A 40 0.16 5.51 5.44
CA ARG A 40 0.51 4.29 4.71
C ARG A 40 -0.60 3.24 4.81
N GLY A 41 -1.10 2.97 6.02
CA GLY A 41 -2.19 2.01 6.22
C GLY A 41 -3.47 2.36 5.46
N ILE A 42 -3.86 3.65 5.43
CA ILE A 42 -5.03 4.12 4.65
C ILE A 42 -4.82 3.89 3.15
N VAL A 43 -3.62 4.17 2.65
CA VAL A 43 -3.28 3.98 1.23
C VAL A 43 -3.30 2.49 0.88
N ASP A 44 -2.69 1.64 1.70
CA ASP A 44 -2.66 0.18 1.51
C ASP A 44 -4.10 -0.38 1.49
N GLU A 45 -4.95 0.03 2.45
CA GLU A 45 -6.35 -0.39 2.49
C GLU A 45 -7.14 0.08 1.25
N THR A 46 -6.92 1.32 0.82
CA THR A 46 -7.59 1.88 -0.36
C THR A 46 -7.20 1.12 -1.63
N ILE A 47 -5.91 0.79 -1.78
CA ILE A 47 -5.40 -0.01 -2.89
C ILE A 47 -6.05 -1.40 -2.88
N GLU A 48 -6.05 -2.09 -1.74
CA GLU A 48 -6.67 -3.42 -1.60
C GLU A 48 -8.16 -3.41 -1.92
N GLN A 49 -8.91 -2.42 -1.44
CA GLN A 49 -10.32 -2.27 -1.78
C GLN A 49 -10.54 -2.01 -3.27
N THR A 50 -9.67 -1.20 -3.89
CA THR A 50 -9.74 -0.89 -5.32
C THR A 50 -9.44 -2.12 -6.17
N VAL A 51 -8.42 -2.91 -5.82
CA VAL A 51 -8.11 -4.20 -6.46
C VAL A 51 -9.32 -5.13 -6.40
N ARG A 52 -9.98 -5.27 -5.23
CA ARG A 52 -11.16 -6.14 -5.10
C ARG A 52 -12.32 -5.67 -5.97
N ARG A 53 -12.61 -4.37 -6.00
CA ARG A 53 -13.72 -3.79 -6.79
C ARG A 53 -13.45 -3.92 -8.29
N ALA A 54 -12.25 -3.58 -8.73
CA ALA A 54 -11.86 -3.66 -10.14
C ALA A 54 -11.76 -5.12 -10.60
N GLY A 55 -11.25 -6.02 -9.75
CA GLY A 55 -11.23 -7.46 -10.01
C GLY A 55 -12.62 -8.06 -10.21
N ALA A 56 -13.63 -7.61 -9.45
CA ALA A 56 -15.00 -8.06 -9.63
C ALA A 56 -15.68 -7.57 -10.93
N ALA A 57 -15.14 -6.53 -11.57
CA ALA A 57 -15.66 -5.97 -12.83
C ALA A 57 -14.75 -6.25 -14.04
N PHE A 58 -13.63 -6.95 -13.82
CA PHE A 58 -12.50 -7.08 -14.73
C PHE A 58 -12.83 -7.80 -16.04
N SER A 59 -13.68 -8.83 -15.98
CA SER A 59 -14.03 -9.70 -17.10
C SER A 59 -14.80 -8.98 -18.22
N SER A 60 -15.51 -7.90 -17.89
CA SER A 60 -16.51 -7.29 -18.76
C SER A 60 -16.15 -5.89 -19.28
N ASP A 61 -15.12 -5.25 -18.76
CA ASP A 61 -14.78 -3.85 -19.08
C ASP A 61 -13.27 -3.62 -19.20
N ALA A 62 -12.82 -3.21 -20.39
CA ALA A 62 -11.43 -2.85 -20.68
C ALA A 62 -10.93 -1.69 -19.78
N THR A 63 -11.81 -0.78 -19.37
CA THR A 63 -11.48 0.31 -18.45
C THR A 63 -11.23 -0.23 -17.05
N ALA A 64 -12.07 -1.14 -16.56
CA ALA A 64 -11.86 -1.82 -15.28
C ALA A 64 -10.55 -2.63 -15.28
N ARG A 65 -10.20 -3.23 -16.41
CA ARG A 65 -8.92 -3.94 -16.62
C ARG A 65 -7.69 -3.04 -16.50
N GLU A 66 -7.68 -1.88 -17.16
CA GLU A 66 -6.54 -0.96 -17.04
C GLU A 66 -6.48 -0.34 -15.64
N LEU A 67 -7.62 -0.02 -15.02
CA LEU A 67 -7.66 0.45 -13.63
C LEU A 67 -7.09 -0.60 -12.67
N LEU A 68 -7.45 -1.87 -12.84
CA LEU A 68 -6.90 -2.97 -12.05
C LEU A 68 -5.38 -3.08 -12.26
N ARG A 69 -4.91 -3.01 -13.50
CA ARG A 69 -3.48 -3.05 -13.83
C ARG A 69 -2.70 -1.97 -13.12
N GLN A 70 -3.15 -0.71 -13.23
CA GLN A 70 -2.50 0.43 -12.59
C GLN A 70 -2.52 0.32 -11.07
N THR A 71 -3.63 -0.15 -10.50
CA THR A 71 -3.74 -0.35 -9.05
C THR A 71 -2.79 -1.44 -8.55
N LEU A 72 -2.65 -2.55 -9.29
CA LEU A 72 -1.69 -3.62 -8.98
C LEU A 72 -0.23 -3.14 -9.08
N ILE A 73 0.10 -2.30 -10.07
CA ILE A 73 1.43 -1.70 -10.19
C ILE A 73 1.75 -0.86 -8.95
N VAL A 74 0.82 0.01 -8.53
CA VAL A 74 1.01 0.84 -7.33
C VAL A 74 1.20 -0.03 -6.08
N ARG A 75 0.38 -1.07 -5.92
CA ARG A 75 0.49 -2.05 -4.83
C ARG A 75 1.88 -2.68 -4.77
N PHE A 76 2.32 -3.28 -5.88
CA PHE A 76 3.58 -4.02 -5.92
C PHE A 76 4.80 -3.11 -5.84
N GLN A 77 4.70 -1.87 -6.33
CA GLN A 77 5.76 -0.88 -6.17
C GLN A 77 5.91 -0.50 -4.70
N GLN A 78 4.81 -0.30 -3.96
CA GLN A 78 4.86 -0.03 -2.53
C GLN A 78 5.44 -1.22 -1.75
N GLU A 79 5.04 -2.45 -2.05
CA GLU A 79 5.62 -3.65 -1.45
C GLU A 79 7.14 -3.77 -1.68
N ALA A 80 7.62 -3.41 -2.86
CA ALA A 80 9.04 -3.44 -3.20
C ALA A 80 9.82 -2.34 -2.46
N LEU A 81 9.27 -1.12 -2.41
CA LEU A 81 9.86 -0.02 -1.64
C LEU A 81 9.91 -0.33 -0.13
N LEU A 82 8.91 -1.02 0.41
CA LEU A 82 8.92 -1.46 1.81
C LEU A 82 9.98 -2.54 2.10
N ARG A 83 10.36 -3.32 1.09
CA ARG A 83 11.47 -4.29 1.18
C ARG A 83 12.86 -3.65 1.08
N GLY A 84 12.93 -2.38 0.69
CA GLY A 84 14.18 -1.65 0.53
C GLY A 84 14.76 -1.70 -0.88
N ASP A 85 13.97 -2.10 -1.88
CA ASP A 85 14.40 -2.08 -3.27
C ASP A 85 14.65 -0.63 -3.76
N SER A 86 15.56 -0.47 -4.73
CA SER A 86 15.73 0.82 -5.41
C SER A 86 14.43 1.21 -6.13
N HIS A 87 14.20 2.51 -6.33
CA HIS A 87 12.97 2.98 -6.97
C HIS A 87 12.75 2.36 -8.37
N ASP A 88 13.81 2.31 -9.18
CA ASP A 88 13.76 1.73 -10.52
C ASP A 88 13.55 0.20 -10.48
N GLY A 89 14.19 -0.48 -9.51
CA GLY A 89 13.99 -1.91 -9.29
C GLY A 89 12.57 -2.24 -8.86
N ALA A 90 11.99 -1.41 -7.99
CA ALA A 90 10.62 -1.52 -7.52
C ALA A 90 9.61 -1.35 -8.66
N ILE A 91 9.81 -0.38 -9.56
CA ILE A 91 8.95 -0.17 -10.73
C ILE A 91 8.98 -1.40 -11.65
N ALA A 92 10.17 -1.87 -12.02
CA ALA A 92 10.31 -2.99 -12.94
C ALA A 92 9.72 -4.30 -12.37
N ALA A 93 9.92 -4.55 -11.07
CA ALA A 93 9.33 -5.70 -10.39
C ALA A 93 7.80 -5.60 -10.28
N ALA A 94 7.28 -4.39 -10.01
CA ALA A 94 5.85 -4.14 -9.91
C ALA A 94 5.11 -4.36 -11.23
N LEU A 95 5.67 -3.86 -12.34
CA LEU A 95 5.12 -4.05 -13.67
C LEU A 95 4.97 -5.52 -14.03
N ARG A 96 6.04 -6.32 -13.83
CA ARG A 96 6.01 -7.76 -14.12
C ARG A 96 4.96 -8.49 -13.27
N ARG A 97 4.96 -8.26 -11.95
CA ARG A 97 4.01 -8.91 -11.04
C ARG A 97 2.55 -8.52 -11.34
N ALA A 98 2.30 -7.28 -11.76
CA ALA A 98 0.96 -6.84 -12.14
C ALA A 98 0.45 -7.61 -13.36
N GLU A 99 1.29 -7.78 -14.39
CA GLU A 99 0.94 -8.58 -15.57
C GLU A 99 0.67 -10.06 -15.21
N ASP A 100 1.54 -10.68 -14.39
CA ASP A 100 1.37 -12.06 -13.93
C ASP A 100 0.05 -12.29 -13.17
N GLU A 101 -0.31 -11.34 -12.29
CA GLU A 101 -1.56 -11.38 -11.54
C GLU A 101 -2.78 -11.25 -12.46
N LEU A 102 -2.72 -10.36 -13.46
CA LEU A 102 -3.79 -10.19 -14.44
C LEU A 102 -4.00 -11.44 -15.32
N ILE A 103 -2.92 -12.11 -15.70
CA ILE A 103 -2.98 -13.39 -16.42
C ILE A 103 -3.65 -14.44 -15.53
N THR A 104 -3.22 -14.54 -14.27
CA THR A 104 -3.80 -15.50 -13.31
C THR A 104 -5.29 -15.27 -13.09
N LEU A 105 -5.73 -14.01 -13.01
CA LEU A 105 -7.15 -13.66 -12.89
C LEU A 105 -7.94 -13.99 -14.16
N SER A 106 -7.36 -13.75 -15.35
CA SER A 106 -8.00 -14.07 -16.63
C SER A 106 -8.22 -15.58 -16.81
N VAL A 107 -7.26 -16.41 -16.38
CA VAL A 107 -7.35 -17.89 -16.47
C VAL A 107 -8.37 -18.48 -15.50
N ARG A 108 -8.74 -17.77 -14.42
CA ARG A 108 -9.73 -18.25 -13.44
C ARG A 108 -11.19 -18.04 -13.86
N GLU A 109 -11.43 -17.23 -14.89
CA GLU A 109 -12.78 -16.92 -15.38
C GLU A 109 -13.20 -17.76 -16.60
N GLU A 110 -12.28 -18.54 -17.18
CA GLU A 110 -12.54 -19.56 -18.21
C GLU A 110 -12.90 -20.92 -17.58
#